data_AF-G9X1H9-F1
#
_entry.id   AF-G9X1H9-F1
#
_cell.length_a   1.000
_cell.length_b   1.000
_cell.length_c   1.000
_cell.angle_alpha   90.00
_cell.angle_beta   90.00
_cell.angle_gamma   90.00
#
_symmetry.space_group_name_H-M   'P 1'
#
loop_
_entity.id
_entity.type
_entity.pdbx_description
1 polymer ?
#
loop_
_entity_poly.entity_id
_entity_poly.type
_entity_poly.pdbx_seq_one_letter_code
_entity_poly.pdbx_strand_id
1 'polypeptide(L)'
;MSKRKMVQNNLLKNSIAAYFAAIELHNKPNFSYHYETTTLLLMNVWELVLKAFIKKYIKSKNIFIKDGHMIFIDKAIDYTEEYINTLEPK
;
A
#
# COMPACT_ATOMS: atom_id res chain seq x y z
N MET A 1 16.11 -11.45 -10.62
CA MET A 1 15.81 -10.20 -9.86
C MET A 1 15.73 -10.55 -8.38
N SER A 2 16.36 -9.79 -7.46
CA SER A 2 16.29 -10.11 -6.02
C SER A 2 14.84 -10.15 -5.53
N LYS A 3 14.47 -11.16 -4.70
CA LYS A 3 13.11 -11.39 -4.16
C LYS A 3 12.49 -10.12 -3.59
N ARG A 4 13.29 -9.27 -2.92
CA ARG A 4 12.84 -8.00 -2.34
C ARG A 4 12.35 -7.00 -3.40
N LYS A 5 13.11 -6.84 -4.49
CA LYS A 5 12.77 -5.95 -5.63
C LYS A 5 11.54 -6.45 -6.38
N MET A 6 11.40 -7.78 -6.53
CA MET A 6 10.22 -8.39 -7.12
C MET A 6 8.95 -8.09 -6.30
N VAL A 7 8.99 -8.30 -4.99
CA VAL A 7 7.86 -8.01 -4.09
C VAL A 7 7.50 -6.52 -4.13
N GLN A 8 8.49 -5.64 -4.06
CA GLN A 8 8.27 -4.19 -4.18
C GLN A 8 7.55 -3.83 -5.49
N ASN A 9 8.02 -4.35 -6.62
CA ASN A 9 7.41 -4.06 -7.93
C ASN A 9 5.99 -4.60 -8.03
N ASN A 10 5.72 -5.79 -7.49
CA ASN A 10 4.37 -6.36 -7.50
C ASN A 10 3.40 -5.52 -6.64
N LEU A 11 3.83 -5.05 -5.47
CA LEU A 11 3.03 -4.15 -4.63
C LEU A 11 2.69 -2.84 -5.36
N LEU A 12 3.65 -2.23 -6.04
CA LEU A 12 3.41 -1.01 -6.84
C LEU A 12 2.44 -1.27 -8.00
N LYS A 13 2.62 -2.36 -8.74
CA LYS A 13 1.70 -2.73 -9.83
C LYS A 13 0.27 -2.94 -9.32
N ASN A 14 0.12 -3.66 -8.21
CA ASN A 14 -1.19 -3.89 -7.61
C ASN A 14 -1.82 -2.60 -7.08
N SER A 15 -1.02 -1.70 -6.51
CA SER A 15 -1.48 -0.39 -6.07
C SER A 15 -2.01 0.45 -7.23
N ILE A 16 -1.28 0.49 -8.34
CA ILE A 16 -1.71 1.18 -9.57
C ILE A 16 -3.01 0.56 -10.12
N ALA A 17 -3.10 -0.77 -10.17
CA ALA A 17 -4.29 -1.46 -10.63
C ALA A 17 -5.51 -1.18 -9.73
N ALA A 18 -5.33 -1.18 -8.41
CA ALA A 18 -6.39 -0.83 -7.46
C ALA A 18 -6.84 0.63 -7.62
N TYR A 19 -5.93 1.54 -7.94
CA TYR A 19 -6.25 2.95 -8.19
C TYR A 19 -7.11 3.11 -9.45
N PHE A 20 -6.76 2.43 -10.54
CA PHE A 20 -7.60 2.41 -11.75
C PHE A 20 -8.97 1.80 -11.48
N ALA A 21 -9.04 0.68 -10.75
CA ALA A 21 -10.32 0.09 -10.36
C ALA A 21 -11.19 1.06 -9.51
N ALA A 22 -10.57 1.85 -8.64
CA ALA A 22 -11.26 2.86 -7.84
C ALA A 22 -11.91 3.94 -8.72
N ILE A 23 -11.21 4.40 -9.78
CA ILE A 23 -11.72 5.38 -10.75
C ILE A 23 -12.85 4.80 -11.59
N GLU A 24 -12.67 3.57 -12.10
CA GLU A 24 -13.69 2.90 -12.91
C GLU A 24 -14.99 2.71 -12.15
N LEU A 25 -14.90 2.29 -10.89
CA LEU A 25 -16.08 2.10 -10.04
C LEU A 25 -16.70 3.42 -9.62
N HIS A 26 -15.89 4.45 -9.39
CA HIS A 26 -16.39 5.80 -9.10
C HIS A 26 -17.25 6.35 -10.24
N ASN A 27 -16.82 6.12 -11.49
CA ASN A 27 -17.50 6.60 -12.68
C ASN A 27 -18.64 5.67 -13.16
N LYS A 28 -18.88 4.53 -12.49
CA LYS A 28 -19.85 3.53 -12.94
C LYS A 28 -21.28 4.02 -12.70
N PRO A 29 -22.13 4.15 -13.75
CA PRO A 29 -23.52 4.55 -13.56
C PRO A 29 -24.31 3.47 -12.82
N ASN A 30 -25.32 3.89 -12.05
CA ASN A 30 -26.25 3.01 -11.33
C ASN A 30 -25.61 2.03 -10.34
N PHE A 31 -24.43 2.34 -9.80
CA PHE A 31 -23.82 1.57 -8.72
C PHE A 31 -24.03 2.30 -7.39
N SER A 32 -25.02 1.90 -6.60
CA SER A 32 -25.41 2.63 -5.37
C SER A 32 -24.31 2.67 -4.30
N TYR A 33 -23.38 1.72 -4.29
CA TYR A 33 -22.30 1.59 -3.30
C TYR A 33 -20.93 2.04 -3.83
N HIS A 34 -20.91 2.89 -4.86
CA HIS A 34 -19.68 3.31 -5.54
C HIS A 34 -18.75 4.12 -4.64
N TYR A 35 -19.26 5.05 -3.83
CA TYR A 35 -18.42 5.87 -2.96
C TYR A 35 -17.69 5.06 -1.89
N GLU A 36 -18.39 4.15 -1.23
CA GLU A 36 -17.81 3.28 -0.20
C GLU A 36 -16.81 2.31 -0.82
N THR A 37 -17.15 1.73 -1.98
CA THR A 37 -16.24 0.83 -2.70
C THR A 37 -14.98 1.55 -3.18
N THR A 38 -15.13 2.76 -3.76
CA THR A 38 -14.00 3.59 -4.18
C THR A 38 -13.12 3.96 -2.98
N THR A 39 -13.71 4.31 -1.84
CA THR A 39 -12.96 4.60 -0.60
C THR A 39 -12.13 3.39 -0.15
N LEU A 40 -12.74 2.20 -0.11
CA LEU A 40 -12.04 0.96 0.26
C LEU A 40 -10.87 0.65 -0.70
N LEU A 41 -11.06 0.87 -1.99
CA LEU A 41 -10.00 0.68 -2.98
C LEU A 41 -8.87 1.68 -2.80
N LEU A 42 -9.17 2.96 -2.57
CA LEU A 42 -8.15 3.98 -2.30
C LEU A 42 -7.37 3.70 -1.00
N MET A 43 -8.02 3.19 0.04
CA MET A 43 -7.33 2.74 1.25
C MET A 43 -6.34 1.60 0.94
N ASN A 44 -6.76 0.61 0.15
CA ASN A 44 -5.88 -0.47 -0.30
C ASN A 44 -4.73 0.03 -1.19
N VAL A 45 -4.97 1.03 -2.05
CA VAL A 45 -3.91 1.69 -2.85
C VAL A 45 -2.81 2.20 -1.95
N TRP A 46 -3.15 3.02 -0.95
CA TRP A 46 -2.19 3.61 -0.02
C TRP A 46 -1.47 2.57 0.83
N GLU A 47 -2.18 1.56 1.32
CA GLU A 47 -1.57 0.46 2.07
C GLU A 47 -0.50 -0.27 1.23
N LEU A 48 -0.79 -0.55 -0.05
CA LEU A 48 0.16 -1.20 -0.96
C LEU A 48 1.36 -0.30 -1.29
N VAL A 49 1.15 1.01 -1.48
CA VAL A 49 2.26 1.97 -1.69
C VAL A 49 3.18 2.00 -0.49
N LEU A 50 2.65 2.11 0.73
CA LEU A 50 3.45 2.17 1.95
C LEU A 50 4.25 0.87 2.15
N LYS A 51 3.63 -0.29 1.91
CA LYS A 51 4.35 -1.58 1.92
C LYS A 51 5.48 -1.62 0.89
N ALA A 52 5.26 -1.08 -0.31
CA ALA A 52 6.31 -0.98 -1.33
C ALA A 52 7.44 -0.02 -0.90
N PHE A 53 7.10 1.12 -0.28
CA PHE A 53 8.05 2.06 0.28
C PHE A 53 8.93 1.39 1.34
N ILE A 54 8.34 0.69 2.31
CA ILE A 54 9.05 -0.09 3.33
C ILE A 54 9.98 -1.11 2.65
N LYS A 55 9.51 -1.84 1.64
CA LYS A 55 10.37 -2.77 0.88
C LYS A 55 11.48 -2.08 0.08
N LYS A 56 11.32 -0.84 -0.35
CA LYS A 56 12.36 -0.12 -1.07
C LYS A 56 13.43 0.43 -0.13
N TYR A 57 13.02 1.10 0.96
CA TYR A 57 13.91 1.93 1.76
C TYR A 57 14.27 1.32 3.11
N ILE A 58 13.34 0.62 3.77
CA ILE A 58 13.51 0.17 5.16
C ILE A 58 13.90 -1.30 5.19
N LYS A 59 15.21 -1.58 5.08
CA LYS A 59 15.72 -2.97 4.98
C LYS A 59 15.52 -3.79 6.25
N SER A 60 15.51 -3.14 7.41
CA SER A 60 15.38 -3.76 8.75
C SER A 60 13.96 -4.22 9.07
N LYS A 61 12.92 -3.63 8.47
CA LYS A 61 11.52 -3.97 8.75
C LYS A 61 10.99 -5.02 7.78
N ASN A 62 10.11 -5.88 8.28
CA ASN A 62 9.38 -6.87 7.49
C ASN A 62 7.90 -6.48 7.37
N ILE A 63 7.34 -6.66 6.16
CA ILE A 63 5.92 -6.40 5.85
C ILE A 63 5.07 -7.67 5.98
N PHE A 64 5.68 -8.84 6.16
CA PHE A 64 4.99 -10.12 6.32
C PHE A 64 4.92 -10.49 7.81
N ILE A 65 3.74 -10.91 8.26
CA ILE A 65 3.43 -11.47 9.57
C ILE A 65 3.70 -12.98 9.54
N LYS A 66 3.87 -13.61 10.70
CA LYS A 66 4.20 -15.05 10.84
C LYS A 66 3.22 -15.97 10.11
N ASP A 67 1.96 -15.56 9.94
CA ASP A 67 0.91 -16.38 9.32
C ASP A 67 0.78 -16.17 7.79
N GLY A 68 1.76 -15.51 7.16
CA GLY A 68 1.75 -15.23 5.71
C GLY A 68 0.96 -14.00 5.30
N HIS A 69 0.16 -13.43 6.20
CA HIS A 69 -0.49 -12.13 6.00
C HIS A 69 0.52 -10.97 5.95
N MET A 70 0.11 -9.87 5.33
CA MET A 70 0.90 -8.63 5.36
C MET A 70 0.43 -7.74 6.52
N ILE A 71 1.30 -6.84 6.97
CA ILE A 71 0.95 -5.79 7.93
C ILE A 71 -0.23 -4.94 7.43
N PHE A 72 -1.05 -4.41 8.34
CA PHE A 72 -2.11 -3.45 7.99
C PHE A 72 -1.55 -2.04 7.78
N ILE A 73 -2.39 -1.15 7.24
CA ILE A 73 -2.02 0.24 6.95
C ILE A 73 -1.45 0.99 8.16
N ASP A 74 -2.02 0.85 9.35
CA ASP A 74 -1.57 1.57 10.55
C ASP A 74 -0.08 1.29 10.82
N LYS A 75 0.29 0.02 10.84
CA LYS A 75 1.67 -0.41 11.04
C LYS A 75 2.59 -0.02 9.88
N ALA A 76 2.05 0.09 8.66
CA ALA A 76 2.81 0.57 7.52
C ALA A 76 3.08 2.08 7.61
N ILE A 77 2.14 2.85 8.16
CA ILE A 77 2.32 4.28 8.49
C ILE A 77 3.38 4.41 9.57
N ASP A 78 3.28 3.68 10.69
CA ASP A 78 4.25 3.74 11.79
C ASP A 78 5.69 3.53 11.30
N TYR A 79 5.92 2.48 10.51
CA TYR A 79 7.24 2.19 9.97
C TYR A 79 7.74 3.28 9.02
N THR A 80 6.85 3.89 8.25
CA THR A 80 7.19 4.94 7.30
C THR A 80 7.50 6.24 8.02
N GLU A 81 6.70 6.61 9.01
CA GLU A 81 6.91 7.79 9.86
C GLU A 81 8.21 7.68 10.66
N GLU A 82 8.46 6.54 11.31
CA GLU A 82 9.74 6.26 11.99
C GLU A 82 10.92 6.52 11.05
N TYR A 83 10.85 6.03 9.81
CA TYR A 83 11.92 6.21 8.83
C TYR A 83 12.07 7.68 8.37
N ILE A 84 10.96 8.37 8.06
CA ILE A 84 11.00 9.77 7.62
C ILE A 84 11.60 10.65 8.72
N ASN A 85 11.21 10.45 9.98
CA ASN A 85 11.75 11.22 11.11
C ASN A 85 13.25 10.99 11.33
N THR A 86 13.84 9.90 10.83
CA THR A 86 15.31 9.72 10.85
C THR A 86 16.03 10.50 9.76
N LEU A 87 15.33 10.88 8.68
CA LEU A 87 15.89 11.68 7.58
C LEU A 87 15.71 13.17 7.85
N GLU A 88 14.57 13.56 8.38
CA GLU A 88 14.18 14.94 8.69
C GLU A 88 13.65 14.99 10.13
N PRO A 89 14.54 15.10 11.14
CA PRO A 89 14.11 15.23 12.53
C PRO A 89 13.32 16.53 12.71
N LYS A 90 12.09 16.41 13.23
CA LYS A 90 11.22 17.53 13.56
C LYS A 90 11.79 18.40 14.68
#